data_AF-A0A7S2W668-F1
#
_entry.id   AF-A0A7S2W668-F1
#
_cell.length_a   1.000
_cell.length_b   1.000
_cell.length_c   1.000
_cell.angle_alpha   90.00
_cell.angle_beta   90.00
_cell.angle_gamma   90.00
#
_symmetry.space_group_name_H-M   'P 1'
#
loop_
_entity.id
_entity.type
_entity.pdbx_description
1 polymer ?
#
loop_
_entity_poly.entity_id
_entity_poly.type
_entity_poly.pdbx_seq_one_letter_code
_entity_poly.pdbx_strand_id
1 'polypeptide(L)'
;GTLLSPLLQKFFPYSFIATLKEEGADIMLRMFDKDSETPELIWDAGMRVELRFAVAEVLDPLIKSRQENAKLDVDFVLPSNFYIKYKKLEDELIIGGVYVRV
;
A
#
# COMPACT_ATOMS: atom_id res chain seq x y z
N GLY A 1 -10.37 -9.28 13.37
CA GLY A 1 -10.47 -8.76 11.99
C GLY A 1 -10.28 -7.24 11.85
N THR A 2 -10.12 -6.47 12.93
CA THR A 2 -10.23 -5.00 12.91
C THR A 2 -8.93 -4.23 12.63
N LEU A 3 -7.75 -4.86 12.82
CA LEU A 3 -6.44 -4.20 12.68
C LEU A 3 -5.82 -4.31 11.29
N LEU A 4 -6.36 -5.17 10.42
CA LEU A 4 -5.77 -5.44 9.10
C LEU A 4 -5.99 -4.28 8.13
N SER A 5 -7.13 -3.58 8.23
CA SER A 5 -7.45 -2.48 7.32
C SER A 5 -6.59 -1.24 7.55
N PRO A 6 -6.40 -0.76 8.80
CA PRO A 6 -5.49 0.36 9.06
C PRO A 6 -4.04 0.07 8.66
N LEU A 7 -3.61 -1.20 8.78
CA LEU A 7 -2.30 -1.62 8.30
C LEU A 7 -2.20 -1.55 6.77
N LEU A 8 -3.16 -2.15 6.06
CA LEU A 8 -3.17 -2.15 4.59
C LEU A 8 -3.33 -0.74 4.01
N GLN A 9 -4.03 0.17 4.69
CA GLN A 9 -4.19 1.58 4.29
C GLN A 9 -2.87 2.35 4.27
N LYS A 10 -1.82 1.86 4.94
CA LYS A 10 -0.49 2.46 4.84
C LYS A 10 0.18 2.20 3.49
N PHE A 11 -0.28 1.18 2.76
CA PHE A 11 0.28 0.73 1.49
C PHE A 11 -0.67 0.97 0.33
N PHE A 12 -1.97 0.72 0.49
CA PHE A 12 -2.93 0.72 -0.61
C PHE A 12 -3.99 1.83 -0.47
N PRO A 13 -4.46 2.39 -1.61
CA PRO A 13 -5.70 3.15 -1.68
C PRO A 13 -6.89 2.45 -1.00
N TYR A 14 -7.83 3.26 -0.50
CA TYR A 14 -9.02 2.76 0.18
C TYR A 14 -9.84 1.79 -0.68
N SER A 15 -10.01 2.09 -1.98
CA SER A 15 -10.79 1.29 -2.92
C SER A 15 -10.28 -0.14 -3.03
N PHE A 16 -8.96 -0.37 -3.04
CA PHE A 16 -8.42 -1.75 -3.01
C PHE A 16 -8.78 -2.50 -1.74
N ILE A 17 -8.82 -1.81 -0.60
CA ILE A 17 -9.12 -2.44 0.70
C ILE A 17 -10.61 -2.73 0.82
N ALA A 18 -11.46 -1.86 0.26
CA ALA A 18 -12.89 -2.11 0.13
C ALA A 18 -13.14 -3.34 -0.76
N THR A 19 -12.58 -3.36 -1.98
CA THR A 19 -12.69 -4.51 -2.91
C THR A 19 -12.14 -5.79 -2.30
N LEU A 20 -10.99 -5.75 -1.61
CA LEU A 20 -10.43 -6.93 -0.95
C LEU A 20 -11.38 -7.53 0.10
N LYS A 21 -12.13 -6.69 0.82
CA LYS A 21 -13.08 -7.13 1.85
C LYS A 21 -14.40 -7.62 1.28
N GLU A 22 -14.90 -6.95 0.25
CA GLU A 22 -16.25 -7.16 -0.27
C GLU A 22 -16.27 -8.19 -1.40
N GLU A 23 -15.27 -8.16 -2.27
CA GLU A 23 -15.21 -8.94 -3.52
C GLU A 23 -14.04 -9.95 -3.55
N GLY A 24 -13.05 -9.77 -2.67
CA GLY A 24 -11.93 -10.69 -2.50
C GLY A 24 -10.66 -10.32 -3.27
N ALA A 25 -9.60 -11.09 -3.01
CA ALA A 25 -8.25 -10.80 -3.50
C ALA A 25 -8.12 -10.89 -5.03
N ASP A 26 -8.81 -11.84 -5.67
CA ASP A 26 -8.71 -12.02 -7.13
C ASP A 26 -9.23 -10.79 -7.90
N ILE A 27 -10.31 -10.17 -7.41
CA ILE A 27 -10.86 -8.95 -8.02
C ILE A 27 -9.95 -7.75 -7.74
N MET A 28 -9.47 -7.60 -6.51
CA MET A 28 -8.53 -6.54 -6.14
C MET A 28 -7.25 -6.62 -6.99
N LEU A 29 -6.69 -7.81 -7.20
CA LEU A 29 -5.50 -8.01 -8.04
C LEU A 29 -5.74 -7.64 -9.51
N ARG A 30 -6.91 -7.97 -10.06
CA ARG A 30 -7.27 -7.55 -11.43
C ARG A 30 -7.38 -6.03 -11.57
N MET A 31 -7.83 -5.32 -10.53
CA MET A 31 -7.81 -3.86 -10.49
C MET A 31 -6.39 -3.33 -10.34
N PHE A 32 -5.58 -3.97 -9.49
CA PHE A 32 -4.20 -3.59 -9.22
C PHE A 32 -3.32 -3.65 -10.47
N ASP A 33 -3.51 -4.66 -11.31
CA ASP A 33 -2.73 -4.87 -12.54
C ASP A 33 -3.08 -3.88 -13.67
N LYS A 34 -4.14 -3.08 -13.51
CA LYS A 34 -4.62 -2.11 -14.50
C LYS A 34 -4.37 -0.69 -14.04
N ASP A 35 -4.32 0.23 -15.00
CA ASP A 35 -4.32 1.66 -14.71
C ASP A 35 -5.76 2.15 -14.53
N SER A 36 -5.93 3.10 -13.61
CA SER A 36 -7.21 3.71 -13.25
C SER A 36 -7.01 5.18 -12.92
N GLU A 37 -7.92 6.02 -13.40
CA GLU A 37 -7.97 7.45 -13.10
C GLU A 37 -9.43 7.86 -12.92
N THR A 38 -10.04 7.32 -11.86
CA THR A 38 -11.39 7.67 -11.42
C THR A 38 -11.33 8.37 -10.06
N PRO A 39 -12.38 9.11 -9.65
CA PRO A 39 -12.43 9.74 -8.34
C PRO A 39 -12.19 8.78 -7.16
N GLU A 40 -12.54 7.50 -7.33
CA GLU A 40 -12.39 6.44 -6.32
C GLU A 40 -11.02 5.75 -6.37
N LEU A 41 -10.33 5.80 -7.51
CA LEU A 41 -9.03 5.15 -7.70
C LEU A 41 -8.20 5.84 -8.77
N ILE A 42 -7.18 6.55 -8.29
CA ILE A 42 -6.01 6.92 -9.08
C ILE A 42 -4.95 5.86 -8.81
N TRP A 43 -4.58 5.10 -9.83
CA TRP A 43 -3.61 4.02 -9.76
C TRP A 43 -2.96 3.79 -11.12
N ASP A 44 -1.63 3.77 -11.17
CA ASP A 44 -0.92 3.50 -12.42
C ASP A 44 0.38 2.71 -12.21
N ALA A 45 1.08 2.47 -13.32
CA ALA A 45 2.37 1.79 -13.32
C ALA A 45 3.42 2.46 -12.43
N GLY A 46 3.44 3.80 -12.36
CA GLY A 46 4.35 4.54 -11.50
C GLY A 46 4.05 4.27 -10.03
N MET A 47 2.79 4.28 -9.65
CA MET A 47 2.36 3.97 -8.29
C MET A 47 2.66 2.51 -7.91
N ARG A 48 2.52 1.55 -8.83
CA ARG A 48 2.96 0.15 -8.62
C ARG A 48 4.46 0.05 -8.31
N VAL A 49 5.28 0.86 -8.99
CA VAL A 49 6.72 0.92 -8.75
C VAL A 49 7.02 1.55 -7.39
N GLU A 50 6.36 2.65 -7.03
CA GLU A 50 6.50 3.30 -5.72
C GLU A 50 6.12 2.35 -4.57
N LEU A 51 5.02 1.60 -4.71
CA LEU A 51 4.63 0.56 -3.76
C LEU A 51 5.72 -0.49 -3.60
N ARG A 52 6.27 -0.99 -4.71
CA ARG A 52 7.31 -2.02 -4.69
C ARG A 52 8.56 -1.53 -3.97
N PHE A 53 8.99 -0.29 -4.23
CA PHE A 53 10.13 0.31 -3.55
C PHE A 53 9.88 0.45 -2.05
N ALA A 54 8.74 1.02 -1.64
CA ALA A 54 8.44 1.21 -0.22
C ALA A 54 8.36 -0.11 0.55
N VAL A 55 7.77 -1.15 -0.05
CA VAL A 55 7.75 -2.50 0.56
C VAL A 55 9.15 -3.09 0.68
N ALA A 56 10.00 -2.93 -0.34
CA ALA A 56 11.38 -3.38 -0.29
C ALA A 56 12.17 -2.65 0.81
N GLU A 57 12.07 -1.32 0.91
CA GLU A 57 12.75 -0.54 1.96
C GLU A 57 12.39 -1.00 3.38
N VAL A 58 11.13 -1.38 3.58
CA VAL A 58 10.63 -1.86 4.87
C VAL A 58 11.07 -3.29 5.18
N LEU A 59 11.17 -4.16 4.18
CA LEU A 59 11.49 -5.58 4.36
C LEU A 59 12.98 -5.91 4.25
N ASP A 60 13.75 -5.13 3.50
CA ASP A 60 15.18 -5.37 3.27
C ASP A 60 16.00 -5.47 4.57
N PRO A 61 15.79 -4.62 5.60
CA PRO A 61 16.50 -4.75 6.86
C PRO A 61 16.20 -6.07 7.58
N LEU A 62 14.93 -6.51 7.54
CA LEU A 62 14.50 -7.78 8.13
C LEU A 62 15.15 -8.96 7.42
N ILE A 63 15.17 -8.93 6.08
CA ILE A 63 15.76 -9.97 5.24
C ILE A 63 17.27 -10.08 5.52
N LYS A 64 17.99 -8.95 5.53
CA LYS A 64 19.44 -8.91 5.82
C LYS A 64 19.74 -9.44 7.23
N SER A 65 19.00 -8.97 8.23
CA SER A 65 19.20 -9.42 9.62
C SER A 65 19.01 -10.94 9.78
N ARG A 66 18.02 -11.53 9.09
CA ARG A 66 17.78 -12.99 9.12
C ARG A 66 18.88 -13.77 8.39
N GLN A 67 19.41 -13.24 7.29
CA GLN A 67 20.51 -13.87 6.56
C GLN A 67 21.82 -13.87 7.36
N GLU A 68 22.12 -12.76 8.04
CA GLU A 68 23.33 -12.63 8.86
C GLU A 68 23.25 -13.44 10.16
N ASN A 69 22.04 -13.60 10.72
CA ASN A 69 21.82 -14.29 11.99
C ASN A 69 20.53 -15.13 11.97
N ALA A 70 20.62 -16.36 11.46
CA ALA A 70 19.48 -17.28 11.33
C ALA A 70 18.76 -17.66 12.66
N LYS A 71 19.30 -17.26 13.82
CA LYS A 71 18.71 -17.50 15.15
C LYS A 71 18.06 -16.26 15.77
N LEU A 72 18.21 -15.08 15.18
CA LEU A 72 17.56 -13.87 15.67
C LEU A 72 16.15 -13.80 15.08
N ASP A 73 15.16 -14.10 15.91
CA ASP A 73 13.77 -13.79 15.61
C ASP A 73 13.56 -12.29 15.86
N VAL A 74 13.88 -11.48 14.84
CA VAL A 74 13.62 -10.04 14.90
C VAL A 74 12.16 -9.83 14.55
N ASP A 75 11.39 -9.36 15.53
CA ASP A 75 10.01 -8.93 15.30
C ASP A 75 10.00 -7.79 14.28
N PHE A 76 9.22 -7.97 13.21
CA PHE A 76 8.99 -6.92 12.24
C PHE A 76 8.07 -5.85 12.84
N VAL A 77 8.61 -4.64 13.02
CA VAL A 77 7.83 -3.49 13.49
C VAL A 77 7.79 -2.44 12.40
N LEU A 78 6.60 -2.20 11.85
CA LEU A 78 6.37 -1.11 10.92
C LEU A 78 6.36 0.22 11.69
N PRO A 79 7.14 1.24 11.29
CA PRO A 79 7.10 2.55 11.93
C PRO A 79 5.67 3.12 11.96
N SER A 80 5.24 3.67 13.10
CA SER A 80 3.86 4.14 13.26
C SER A 80 3.48 5.24 12.27
N ASN A 81 4.45 6.06 11.87
CA ASN A 81 4.34 7.12 10.88
C ASN A 81 4.57 6.66 9.44
N PHE A 82 4.74 5.36 9.18
CA PHE A 82 4.90 4.85 7.83
C PHE A 82 3.60 5.01 7.03
N TYR A 83 3.74 5.59 5.84
CA TYR A 83 2.76 5.60 4.75
C TYR A 83 3.52 5.82 3.44
N ILE A 84 2.96 5.31 2.34
CA ILE A 84 3.53 5.55 1.01
C ILE A 84 3.10 6.93 0.51
N LYS A 85 4.09 7.74 0.13
CA LYS A 85 3.86 9.01 -0.58
C LYS A 85 3.85 8.73 -2.07
N TYR A 86 2.65 8.58 -2.62
CA TYR A 86 2.50 8.45 -4.06
C TYR A 86 2.62 9.82 -4.71
N LYS A 87 3.59 10.01 -5.62
CA LYS A 87 3.87 11.34 -6.20
C LYS A 87 2.66 11.94 -6.91
N LYS A 88 1.90 11.10 -7.61
CA LYS A 88 0.71 11.51 -8.36
C LYS A 88 -0.43 12.00 -7.45
N LEU A 89 -0.37 11.67 -6.16
CA LEU A 89 -1.36 12.10 -5.16
C LEU A 89 -0.88 13.28 -4.33
N GLU A 90 0.33 13.82 -4.55
CA GLU A 90 0.84 14.95 -3.76
C GLU A 90 0.01 16.22 -3.97
N ASP A 91 -0.53 16.41 -5.17
CA ASP A 91 -1.37 17.55 -5.54
C ASP A 91 -2.88 17.24 -5.45
N GLU A 92 -3.24 16.02 -5.03
CA GLU A 92 -4.64 15.57 -4.95
C GLU A 92 -5.20 15.76 -3.53
N LEU A 93 -6.41 16.31 -3.43
CA LEU A 93 -7.08 16.49 -2.15
C LEU A 93 -8.02 15.31 -1.87
N ILE A 94 -7.89 14.67 -0.72
CA ILE A 94 -8.75 13.54 -0.32
C ILE A 94 -9.88 14.04 0.58
N ILE A 95 -11.13 13.99 0.11
CA ILE A 95 -12.34 14.24 0.92
C ILE A 95 -13.17 12.98 0.97
N GLY A 96 -13.44 12.44 2.16
CA GLY A 96 -14.35 11.30 2.31
C GLY A 96 -13.92 10.01 1.60
N GLY A 97 -12.65 9.89 1.19
CA GLY A 97 -12.12 8.72 0.47
C GLY A 97 -12.10 8.84 -1.06
N VAL A 98 -12.47 10.00 -1.62
CA VAL A 98 -12.34 10.31 -3.06
C VAL A 98 -11.29 11.38 -3.31
N TYR A 99 -10.60 11.27 -4.45
CA TYR A 99 -9.61 12.23 -4.92
C TYR A 99 -10.28 13.38 -5.66
N VAL A 100 -9.92 14.60 -5.29
CA VAL A 100 -10.42 15.84 -5.90
C VAL A 100 -9.23 16.65 -6.38
N ARG A 101 -9.25 16.95 -7.68
CA ARG A 101 -8.28 17.83 -8.32
C ARG A 101 -8.63 19.29 -8.04
N VAL A 102 -7.68 20.05 -7.49
CA VAL A 102 -7.81 21.50 -7.22
C VAL A 102 -7.09 22.35 -8.26
#